data_AF-A0AAV8XL39-F1
#
_entry.id   AF-A0AAV8XL39-F1
#
_cell.length_a   1.000
_cell.length_b   1.000
_cell.length_c   1.000
_cell.angle_alpha   90.00
_cell.angle_beta   90.00
_cell.angle_gamma   90.00
#
_symmetry.space_group_name_H-M   'P 1'
#
loop_
_entity.id
_entity.type
_entity.pdbx_description
1 polymer ?
#
loop_
_entity_poly.entity_id
_entity_poly.type
_entity_poly.pdbx_seq_one_letter_code
_entity_poly.pdbx_strand_id
1 'polypeptide(L)' 'MDCMQMEVDKITNDHNDHLKRLFESHNQQISETKKKQWCYNCEQDAIYHCCWNTAYCSQTCQQQHWQAEHKKVCRRKR' A
#
# COMPACT_ATOMS: atom_id res chain seq x y z
N MET A 1 -17.60 -42.89 7.82
CA MET A 1 -16.56 -41.99 8.39
C MET A 1 -15.74 -41.36 7.28
N ASP A 2 -15.32 -42.11 6.27
CA ASP A 2 -14.46 -41.63 5.17
C ASP A 2 -15.02 -40.44 4.36
N CYS A 3 -16.34 -40.36 4.20
CA CYS A 3 -16.97 -39.24 3.48
C CYS A 3 -16.78 -37.87 4.17
N MET A 4 -16.81 -37.83 5.50
CA MET A 4 -16.61 -36.58 6.25
C MET A 4 -15.14 -36.13 6.22
N GLN A 5 -14.19 -37.08 6.23
CA GLN A 5 -12.78 -36.75 6.11
C GLN A 5 -12.47 -36.14 4.73
N MET A 6 -13.02 -36.70 3.65
CA MET A 6 -12.86 -36.16 2.31
C MET A 6 -13.41 -34.73 2.16
N GLU A 7 -14.51 -34.41 2.84
CA GLU A 7 -15.11 -33.08 2.81
C GLU A 7 -14.24 -32.06 3.57
N VAL A 8 -13.71 -32.45 4.74
CA VAL A 8 -12.77 -31.62 5.51
C VAL A 8 -11.47 -31.38 4.73
N ASP A 9 -10.93 -32.40 4.07
CA ASP A 9 -9.71 -32.28 3.27
C ASP A 9 -9.93 -31.35 2.07
N LYS A 10 -11.08 -31.46 1.41
CA LYS A 10 -11.46 -30.56 0.32
C LYS A 10 -11.56 -29.11 0.77
N ILE A 11 -12.29 -28.84 1.86
CA ILE A 11 -12.43 -27.48 2.41
C ILE A 11 -11.06 -26.91 2.79
N THR A 12 -10.21 -27.73 3.41
CA THR A 12 -8.85 -27.34 3.81
C THR A 12 -7.99 -27.01 2.57
N ASN A 13 -8.07 -27.83 1.53
CA ASN A 13 -7.33 -27.57 0.28
C ASN A 13 -7.82 -26.29 -0.41
N ASP A 14 -9.14 -26.12 -0.53
CA ASP A 14 -9.74 -24.92 -1.14
C ASP A 14 -9.37 -23.65 -0.36
N HIS A 15 -9.35 -23.73 0.99
CA HIS A 15 -8.89 -22.64 1.85
C HIS A 15 -7.40 -22.32 1.63
N ASN A 16 -6.54 -23.33 1.58
CA ASN A 16 -5.10 -23.15 1.35
C ASN A 16 -4.82 -22.53 -0.03
N ASP A 17 -5.54 -22.98 -1.05
CA ASP A 17 -5.43 -22.41 -2.40
C ASP A 17 -5.89 -20.96 -2.44
N HIS A 18 -6.95 -20.62 -1.71
CA HIS A 18 -7.41 -19.24 -1.57
C HIS A 18 -6.35 -18.36 -0.89
N LEU A 19 -5.78 -18.81 0.23
CA LEU A 19 -4.71 -18.10 0.92
C LEU A 19 -3.48 -17.89 0.03
N LYS A 20 -3.10 -18.91 -0.74
CA LYS A 20 -1.97 -18.82 -1.66
C LYS A 20 -2.20 -17.73 -2.72
N ARG A 21 -3.39 -17.68 -3.33
CA ARG A 21 -3.74 -16.64 -4.32
C ARG A 21 -3.75 -15.24 -3.70
N LEU A 22 -4.26 -15.10 -2.48
CA LEU A 22 -4.22 -13.82 -1.76
C LEU A 22 -2.79 -13.36 -1.51
N PHE A 23 -1.90 -14.29 -1.09
CA PHE A 23 -0.50 -13.98 -0.85
C PHE A 23 0.24 -13.56 -2.13
N GLU A 24 0.02 -14.28 -3.24
CA GLU A 24 0.60 -13.96 -4.54
C GLU A 24 0.11 -12.59 -5.05
N SER A 25 -1.20 -12.32 -4.98
CA SER A 25 -1.80 -11.05 -5.38
C SER A 25 -1.29 -9.87 -4.54
N HIS A 26 -1.21 -10.04 -3.22
CA HIS A 26 -0.70 -9.01 -2.32
C HIS A 26 0.79 -8.69 -2.60
N ASN A 27 1.62 -9.71 -2.84
CA ASN A 27 3.02 -9.49 -3.19
C ASN A 27 3.18 -8.75 -4.52
N GLN A 28 2.32 -9.03 -5.50
CA GLN A 28 2.28 -8.28 -6.76
C GLN A 28 1.93 -6.81 -6.51
N GLN A 29 0.88 -6.53 -5.73
CA GLN A 29 0.46 -5.17 -5.38
C GLN A 29 1.58 -4.41 -4.68
N ILE A 30 2.28 -5.03 -3.71
CA ILE A 30 3.44 -4.41 -3.05
C ILE A 30 4.54 -4.03 -4.05
N SER A 31 4.85 -4.93 -4.99
CA SER A 31 5.87 -4.68 -6.02
C SER A 31 5.51 -3.49 -6.91
N GLU A 32 4.23 -3.39 -7.28
CA GLU A 32 3.69 -2.26 -8.06
C GLU A 32 3.72 -0.96 -7.25
N THR A 33 3.33 -1.01 -5.96
CA THR A 33 3.39 0.14 -5.05
C THR A 33 4.81 0.69 -4.92
N LYS A 34 5.81 -0.18 -4.75
CA LYS A 34 7.22 0.23 -4.59
C LYS A 34 7.83 0.89 -5.84
N LYS A 35 7.19 0.79 -7.00
CA LYS A 35 7.66 1.39 -8.27
C LYS A 35 7.13 2.82 -8.49
N LYS A 36 6.21 3.30 -7.65
CA LYS A 36 5.58 4.62 -7.78
C LYS A 36 5.99 5.57 -6.65
N GLN A 37 5.65 6.85 -6.82
CA GLN A 37 5.69 7.85 -5.76
C GLN A 37 4.27 8.10 -5.26
N TRP A 38 4.12 8.25 -3.94
CA TRP A 38 2.81 8.32 -3.28
C TRP A 38 2.66 9.61 -2.50
N CYS A 39 1.46 10.16 -2.52
CA CYS A 39 1.11 11.34 -1.78
C CYS A 39 1.16 11.03 -0.29
N TYR A 40 1.99 11.74 0.46
CA TYR A 40 2.10 11.53 1.91
C TYR A 40 0.78 11.78 2.63
N ASN A 41 -0.07 12.68 2.10
CA ASN A 41 -1.32 13.07 2.76
C ASN A 41 -2.50 12.12 2.49
N CYS A 42 -2.62 11.56 1.27
CA CYS A 42 -3.82 10.80 0.87
C CYS A 42 -3.53 9.50 0.12
N GLU A 43 -2.26 9.10 0.01
CA GLU A 43 -1.83 7.82 -0.57
C GLU A 43 -2.20 7.60 -2.05
N GLN A 44 -2.64 8.65 -2.76
CA GLN A 44 -2.79 8.64 -4.22
C GLN A 44 -1.44 8.84 -4.92
N ASP A 45 -1.35 8.48 -6.20
CA ASP A 45 -0.15 8.71 -7.02
C ASP A 45 0.31 10.18 -6.91
N ALA A 46 1.55 10.39 -6.48
CA ALA A 46 2.12 11.73 -6.33
C ALA A 46 2.68 12.24 -7.66
N ILE A 47 2.49 13.54 -7.91
CA ILE A 47 3.01 14.24 -9.09
C ILE A 47 3.97 15.38 -8.73
N TYR A 48 3.96 15.83 -7.47
CA TYR A 48 4.81 16.91 -6.98
C TYR A 48 5.77 16.41 -5.90
N HIS A 49 7.08 16.57 -6.12
CA HIS A 49 8.10 16.24 -5.13
C HIS A 49 8.42 17.44 -4.21
N CYS A 50 8.46 17.21 -2.90
CA CYS A 50 8.88 18.22 -1.93
C CYS A 50 10.33 18.01 -1.47
N CYS A 51 10.59 16.92 -0.74
CA CYS A 51 11.91 16.47 -0.30
C CYS A 51 11.93 14.93 -0.10
N TRP A 52 13.05 14.38 0.38
CA TRP A 52 13.17 12.93 0.61
C TRP A 52 11.98 12.37 1.41
N ASN A 53 11.37 11.32 0.87
CA ASN A 53 10.20 10.63 1.43
C ASN A 53 8.97 11.54 1.63
N THR A 54 8.85 12.64 0.90
CA THR A 54 7.64 13.49 0.92
C THR A 54 7.30 14.02 -0.47
N ALA A 55 6.24 13.48 -1.04
CA ALA A 55 5.64 13.90 -2.30
C ALA A 55 4.12 14.06 -2.15
N TYR A 56 3.48 14.75 -3.10
CA TYR A 56 2.04 15.06 -3.05
C TYR A 56 1.38 14.90 -4.42
N CYS A 57 0.09 14.55 -4.41
CA CYS A 57 -0.75 14.54 -5.61
C CYS A 57 -1.29 15.95 -5.97
N SER A 58 -1.34 16.87 -5.01
CA SER A 58 -1.90 18.22 -5.20
C SER A 58 -1.33 19.24 -4.22
N GLN A 59 -1.47 20.53 -4.55
CA GLN A 59 -1.12 21.62 -3.64
C GLN A 59 -1.99 21.61 -2.36
N THR A 60 -3.25 21.18 -2.46
CA THR A 60 -4.14 21.04 -1.30
C THR A 60 -3.57 20.03 -0.29
N CYS A 61 -3.17 18.85 -0.77
CA CYS A 61 -2.52 17.84 0.07
C CYS A 61 -1.20 18.34 0.66
N GLN A 62 -0.43 19.10 -0.12
CA GLN A 62 0.80 19.73 0.39
C GLN A 62 0.50 20.72 1.53
N GLN A 63 -0.48 21.61 1.38
CA GLN A 63 -0.80 22.61 2.39
C GLN A 63 -1.34 21.98 3.67
N GLN A 64 -2.18 20.94 3.56
CA GLN A 64 -2.70 20.19 4.70
C GLN A 64 -1.55 19.56 5.50
N HIS A 65 -0.70 18.77 4.85
CA HIS A 65 0.46 18.15 5.51
C HIS A 65 1.47 19.20 6.01
N TRP A 66 1.63 20.32 5.29
CA TRP A 66 2.50 21.43 5.70
C TRP A 66 2.07 22.08 7.00
N GLN A 67 0.78 22.38 7.13
CA GLN A 67 0.22 23.00 8.33
C GLN A 67 0.25 22.03 9.52
N ALA A 68 -0.03 20.75 9.29
CA ALA A 68 -0.01 19.71 10.30
C ALA A 68 1.41 19.48 10.87
N GLU A 69 2.39 19.18 10.01
CA GLU A 69 3.72 18.77 10.49
C GLU A 69 4.91 19.08 9.56
N HIS A 70 4.75 19.02 8.23
CA HIS A 70 5.90 19.01 7.32
C HIS A 70 6.78 20.26 7.44
N LYS A 71 6.20 21.42 7.79
CA LYS A 71 6.93 22.69 7.92
C LYS A 71 8.11 22.64 8.89
N LYS A 72 8.06 21.78 9.91
CA LYS A 72 9.09 21.65 10.94
C LYS A 72 10.26 20.75 10.53
N VAL A 73 10.02 19.86 9.57
CA VAL A 73 10.95 18.76 9.21
C VAL A 73 11.37 18.78 7.74
N CYS A 74 10.85 19.73 6.96
CA CYS A 74 11.14 19.87 5.54
C CYS A 74 12.65 20.00 5.30
N ARG A 75 13.17 19.14 4.40
CA ARG A 75 14.60 19.09 4.04
C ARG A 75 14.92 19.77 2.73
N ARG A 76 13.94 20.39 2.07
CA ARG A 76 14.16 21.15 0.85
C ARG A 76 14.98 22.40 1.23
N LYS A 77 16.22 22.48 0.74
CA LYS A 77 17.04 23.69 0.89
C LYS A 77 16.31 24.86 0.23
N ARG A 78 16.38 26.03 0.86
CA ARG A 78 15.93 27.29 0.26
C ARG A 78 16.78 27.60 -0.96
#